data_AF-A0AAU1VDX9-F1
#
_entry.id   AF-A0AAU1VDX9-F1
#
_cell.length_a   1.000
_cell.length_b   1.000
_cell.length_c   1.000
_cell.angle_alpha   90.00
_cell.angle_beta   90.00
_cell.angle_gamma   90.00
#
_symmetry.space_group_name_H-M   'P 1'
#
loop_
_entity.id
_entity.type
_entity.pdbx_description
1 polymer ?
#
loop_
_entity_poly.entity_id
_entity_poly.type
_entity_poly.pdbx_seq_one_letter_code
_entity_poly.pdbx_strand_id
1 'polypeptide(L)'
;MTTGTPQPPIDTSRPHSARVYDSLLGGKDNYPVDQAVAEHLPAEAKAGAFQNRAFMNRATAWLAGEGVDQFLDIGTGIPTAPNLHQIAQEIAPASRVVYCDNDPIVLRHAEALLVSRPEGATDYVHADVLQPATIIEAAHKVLDFDRPVALSLLGLLHFLPDDVDPVGIVRTLTSELCRGSYVVLSQGASDVNPERGEQGAAEYGKGGIRLALRTRAEFARFFDGLDIVEPGLVTAPEWFRGTPAPRPELSGVYVAVARIP
;
A
#
# COMPACT_ATOMS: atom_id res chain seq x y z
N MET A 1 22.50 -7.75 7.39
CA MET A 1 22.50 -8.83 6.38
C MET A 1 22.42 -10.17 7.09
N THR A 2 21.21 -10.64 7.40
CA THR A 2 20.98 -11.99 7.90
C THR A 2 21.10 -12.98 6.76
N THR A 3 22.18 -13.77 6.77
CA THR A 3 22.34 -14.95 5.92
C THR A 3 21.33 -16.02 6.31
N GLY A 4 20.61 -16.58 5.34
CA GLY A 4 20.23 -18.00 5.39
C GLY A 4 18.76 -18.37 5.59
N THR A 5 17.82 -17.75 4.88
CA THR A 5 16.53 -18.41 4.59
C THR A 5 16.44 -18.63 3.07
N PRO A 6 16.26 -19.86 2.58
CA PRO A 6 15.99 -20.09 1.15
C PRO A 6 14.76 -19.28 0.77
N GLN A 7 14.90 -18.33 -0.15
CA GLN A 7 13.74 -17.57 -0.60
C GLN A 7 12.80 -18.51 -1.36
N PRO A 8 11.48 -18.38 -1.16
CA PRO A 8 10.53 -19.21 -1.89
C PRO A 8 10.76 -19.03 -3.40
N PRO A 9 10.68 -20.10 -4.20
CA PRO A 9 10.75 -19.97 -5.64
C PRO A 9 9.58 -19.09 -6.12
N ILE A 10 9.85 -18.22 -7.09
CA ILE A 10 8.82 -17.39 -7.73
C ILE A 10 7.98 -18.33 -8.59
N ASP A 11 6.71 -18.54 -8.21
CA ASP A 11 5.74 -19.24 -9.06
C ASP A 11 5.30 -18.30 -10.18
N THR A 12 5.72 -18.60 -11.41
CA THR A 12 5.39 -17.83 -12.62
C THR A 12 4.20 -18.42 -13.38
N SER A 13 3.60 -19.50 -12.86
CA SER A 13 2.45 -20.19 -13.48
C SER A 13 1.10 -19.64 -13.01
N ARG A 14 1.10 -18.83 -11.94
CA ARG A 14 -0.10 -18.23 -11.36
C ARG A 14 0.07 -16.71 -11.26
N PRO A 15 -0.97 -15.92 -11.52
CA PRO A 15 -0.88 -14.48 -11.39
C PRO A 15 -0.74 -14.07 -9.93
N HIS A 16 -0.05 -12.95 -9.69
CA HIS A 16 0.09 -12.34 -8.37
C HIS A 16 -0.33 -10.87 -8.42
N SER A 17 -1.01 -10.38 -7.38
CA SER A 17 -1.57 -9.02 -7.35
C SER A 17 -0.52 -7.93 -7.60
N ALA A 18 0.66 -8.04 -6.96
CA ALA A 18 1.78 -7.12 -7.14
C ALA A 18 2.27 -7.04 -8.59
N ARG A 19 2.27 -8.16 -9.32
CA ARG A 19 2.74 -8.27 -10.70
C ARG A 19 1.67 -7.81 -11.70
N VAL A 20 0.40 -8.08 -11.42
CA VAL A 20 -0.71 -7.49 -12.18
C VAL A 20 -0.68 -5.97 -12.04
N TYR A 21 -0.43 -5.45 -10.83
CA TYR A 21 -0.31 -4.02 -10.59
C TYR A 21 0.88 -3.40 -11.32
N ASP A 22 2.05 -4.05 -11.32
CA ASP A 22 3.21 -3.64 -12.12
C ASP A 22 2.88 -3.60 -13.63
N SER A 23 2.19 -4.61 -14.14
CA SER A 23 1.72 -4.64 -15.54
C SER A 23 0.79 -3.47 -15.88
N LEU A 24 -0.16 -3.13 -15.00
CA LEU A 24 -1.06 -1.97 -15.16
C LEU A 24 -0.27 -0.65 -15.23
N LEU A 25 0.79 -0.52 -14.42
CA LEU A 25 1.68 0.64 -14.42
C LEU A 25 2.63 0.68 -15.63
N GLY A 26 2.65 -0.36 -16.48
CA GLY A 26 3.57 -0.49 -17.60
C GLY A 26 4.98 -0.89 -17.18
N GLY A 27 5.12 -1.49 -15.99
CA GLY A 27 6.34 -2.12 -15.53
C GLY A 27 6.66 -3.41 -16.29
N LYS A 28 7.80 -4.01 -15.96
CA LYS A 28 8.37 -5.16 -16.68
C LYS A 28 8.57 -6.39 -15.80
N ASP A 29 8.31 -6.27 -14.50
CA ASP A 29 8.58 -7.29 -13.50
C ASP A 29 7.31 -8.12 -13.27
N ASN A 30 6.74 -8.58 -14.39
CA ASN A 30 5.49 -9.33 -14.46
C ASN A 30 5.61 -10.42 -15.53
N TYR A 31 4.82 -11.48 -15.39
CA TYR A 31 4.84 -12.65 -16.29
C TYR A 31 3.61 -12.66 -17.21
N PRO A 32 3.61 -13.49 -18.27
CA PRO A 32 2.46 -13.59 -19.18
C PRO A 32 1.13 -13.87 -18.50
N VAL A 33 1.13 -14.61 -17.38
CA VAL A 33 -0.10 -14.87 -16.58
C VAL A 33 -0.64 -13.62 -15.89
N ASP A 34 0.24 -12.71 -15.48
CA ASP A 34 -0.13 -11.42 -14.87
C ASP A 34 -0.64 -10.45 -15.93
N GLN A 35 0.06 -10.38 -17.07
CA GLN A 35 -0.30 -9.57 -18.23
C GLN A 35 -1.68 -9.96 -18.76
N ALA A 36 -1.96 -11.26 -18.85
CA ALA A 36 -3.27 -11.75 -19.28
C ALA A 36 -4.41 -11.26 -18.37
N VAL A 37 -4.19 -11.17 -17.05
CA VAL A 37 -5.18 -10.56 -16.15
C VAL A 37 -5.30 -9.06 -16.44
N ALA A 38 -4.17 -8.34 -16.50
CA ALA A 38 -4.16 -6.90 -16.72
C ALA A 38 -4.81 -6.46 -18.04
N GLU A 39 -4.65 -7.24 -19.12
CA GLU A 39 -5.22 -6.98 -20.45
C GLU A 39 -6.75 -7.05 -20.47
N HIS A 40 -7.36 -7.87 -19.62
CA HIS A 40 -8.81 -8.05 -19.57
C HIS A 40 -9.50 -7.13 -18.53
N LEU A 41 -8.71 -6.45 -17.69
CA LEU A 41 -9.25 -5.49 -16.74
C LEU A 41 -9.84 -4.25 -17.43
N PRO A 42 -10.87 -3.63 -16.83
CA PRO A 42 -11.40 -2.36 -17.33
C PRO A 42 -10.32 -1.25 -17.29
N ALA A 43 -10.42 -0.27 -18.20
CA ALA A 43 -9.45 0.82 -18.30
C ALA A 43 -9.30 1.61 -16.98
N GLU A 44 -10.37 1.66 -16.20
CA GLU A 44 -10.46 2.25 -14.88
C GLU A 44 -9.52 1.57 -13.86
N ALA A 45 -9.19 0.28 -14.02
CA ALA A 45 -8.21 -0.40 -13.16
C ALA A 45 -6.80 0.18 -13.37
N LYS A 46 -6.42 0.41 -14.64
CA LYS A 46 -5.16 1.08 -14.98
C LYS A 46 -5.12 2.50 -14.43
N ALA A 47 -6.19 3.28 -14.66
CA ALA A 47 -6.30 4.63 -14.10
C ALA A 47 -6.18 4.61 -12.56
N GLY A 48 -6.89 3.69 -11.91
CA GLY A 48 -6.85 3.48 -10.46
C GLY A 48 -5.45 3.19 -9.92
N ALA A 49 -4.64 2.39 -10.61
CA ALA A 49 -3.25 2.12 -10.23
C ALA A 49 -2.40 3.40 -10.24
N PHE A 50 -2.50 4.22 -11.30
CA PHE A 50 -1.80 5.51 -11.36
C PHE A 50 -2.29 6.49 -10.29
N GLN A 51 -3.61 6.56 -10.06
CA GLN A 51 -4.20 7.42 -9.05
C GLN A 51 -3.79 7.03 -7.63
N ASN A 52 -3.76 5.73 -7.32
CA ASN A 52 -3.29 5.20 -6.04
C ASN A 52 -1.80 5.52 -5.81
N ARG A 53 -0.94 5.37 -6.84
CA ARG A 53 0.47 5.79 -6.76
C ARG A 53 0.60 7.30 -6.55
N ALA A 54 -0.20 8.10 -7.25
CA ALA A 54 -0.20 9.54 -7.05
C ALA A 54 -0.64 9.94 -5.64
N PHE A 55 -1.62 9.24 -5.05
CA PHE A 55 -2.02 9.42 -3.66
C PHE A 55 -0.89 9.05 -2.69
N MET A 56 -0.25 7.89 -2.85
CA MET A 56 0.92 7.48 -2.07
C MET A 56 1.98 8.57 -2.03
N ASN A 57 2.31 9.14 -3.19
CA ASN A 57 3.31 10.20 -3.28
C ASN A 57 2.91 11.45 -2.47
N ARG A 58 1.65 11.90 -2.61
CA ARG A 58 1.17 13.09 -1.91
C ARG A 58 1.06 12.89 -0.41
N ALA A 59 0.53 11.75 0.02
CA ALA A 59 0.39 11.41 1.44
C ALA A 59 1.77 11.30 2.12
N THR A 60 2.72 10.62 1.47
CA THR A 60 4.10 10.49 1.97
C THR A 60 4.79 11.85 2.08
N ALA A 61 4.72 12.67 1.02
CA ALA A 61 5.32 13.99 1.04
C ALA A 61 4.72 14.91 2.12
N TRP A 62 3.39 14.87 2.27
CA TRP A 62 2.71 15.63 3.33
C TRP A 62 3.16 15.16 4.72
N LEU A 63 3.13 13.86 5.01
CA LEU A 63 3.53 13.30 6.31
C LEU A 63 4.99 13.62 6.66
N ALA A 64 5.90 13.49 5.70
CA ALA A 64 7.30 13.88 5.88
C ALA A 64 7.43 15.38 6.19
N GLY A 65 6.64 16.23 5.51
CA GLY A 65 6.57 17.66 5.78
C GLY A 65 5.99 18.03 7.16
N GLU A 66 5.09 17.20 7.71
CA GLU A 66 4.57 17.33 9.08
C GLU A 66 5.54 16.80 10.15
N GLY A 67 6.72 16.30 9.74
CA GLY A 67 7.78 15.86 10.64
C GLY A 67 7.77 14.36 10.97
N VAL A 68 6.96 13.54 10.27
CA VAL A 68 7.07 12.08 10.38
C VAL A 68 8.29 11.60 9.59
N ASP A 69 9.21 10.92 10.27
CA ASP A 69 10.45 10.40 9.68
C ASP A 69 10.55 8.86 9.76
N GLN A 70 9.45 8.17 10.07
CA GLN A 70 9.38 6.71 10.17
C GLN A 70 8.16 6.17 9.44
N PHE A 71 8.38 5.21 8.54
CA PHE A 71 7.33 4.66 7.69
C PHE A 71 7.35 3.14 7.69
N LEU A 72 6.18 2.53 7.86
CA LEU A 72 5.96 1.09 7.73
C LEU A 72 4.96 0.87 6.59
N ASP A 73 5.42 0.30 5.48
CA ASP A 73 4.62 0.12 4.27
C ASP A 73 4.35 -1.37 4.03
N ILE A 74 3.09 -1.79 4.24
CA ILE A 74 2.66 -3.19 4.13
C ILE A 74 1.87 -3.38 2.82
N GLY A 75 2.28 -4.37 2.03
CA GLY A 75 1.84 -4.53 0.65
C GLY A 75 2.58 -3.58 -0.29
N THR A 76 3.90 -3.48 -0.11
CA THR A 76 4.77 -2.56 -0.86
C THR A 76 4.63 -2.70 -2.38
N GLY A 77 4.42 -3.92 -2.86
CA GLY A 77 4.42 -4.25 -4.28
C GLY A 77 5.79 -4.05 -4.93
N ILE A 78 5.82 -4.17 -6.25
CA ILE A 78 7.06 -4.08 -7.02
C ILE A 78 7.60 -2.63 -6.99
N PRO A 79 8.89 -2.42 -6.67
CA PRO A 79 9.48 -1.08 -6.61
C PRO A 79 9.27 -0.30 -7.92
N THR A 80 8.60 0.83 -7.81
CA THR A 80 8.34 1.75 -8.92
C THR A 80 8.81 3.13 -8.48
N ALA A 81 9.54 3.86 -9.32
CA ALA A 81 10.04 5.20 -8.94
C ALA A 81 8.96 6.29 -9.14
N PRO A 82 8.88 7.31 -8.26
CA PRO A 82 9.56 7.38 -6.98
C PRO A 82 8.97 6.38 -5.97
N ASN A 83 9.83 5.69 -5.23
CA ASN A 83 9.43 4.84 -4.10
C ASN A 83 9.21 5.71 -2.85
N LEU A 84 8.44 5.19 -1.88
CA LEU A 84 8.09 5.91 -0.64
C LEU A 84 9.31 6.53 0.06
N HIS A 85 10.39 5.76 0.27
CA HIS A 85 11.60 6.26 0.92
C HIS A 85 12.29 7.38 0.12
N GLN A 86 12.21 7.37 -1.20
CA GLN A 86 12.82 8.42 -2.04
C GLN A 86 12.11 9.76 -1.79
N ILE A 87 10.78 9.73 -1.64
CA ILE A 87 9.96 10.90 -1.33
C ILE A 87 10.23 11.38 0.10
N ALA A 88 10.16 10.46 1.07
CA ALA A 88 10.38 10.79 2.47
C ALA A 88 11.79 11.36 2.71
N GLN A 89 12.82 10.74 2.13
CA GLN A 89 14.22 11.15 2.27
C GLN A 89 14.61 12.35 1.42
N GLU A 90 13.77 12.78 0.47
CA GLU A 90 13.94 14.07 -0.19
C GLU A 90 13.59 15.24 0.76
N ILE A 91 12.59 15.04 1.62
CA ILE A 91 12.12 16.05 2.59
C ILE A 91 12.88 15.96 3.91
N ALA A 92 13.07 14.75 4.43
CA ALA A 92 13.75 14.45 5.68
C ALA A 92 14.78 13.34 5.44
N PRO A 93 16.06 13.67 5.11
CA PRO A 93 17.06 12.69 4.68
C PRO A 93 17.30 11.52 5.65
N ALA A 94 17.07 11.73 6.95
CA ALA A 94 17.21 10.72 7.98
C ALA A 94 16.01 9.75 8.09
N SER A 95 15.00 9.88 7.21
CA SER A 95 13.79 9.05 7.26
C SER A 95 14.10 7.57 7.14
N ARG A 96 13.41 6.78 7.94
CA ARG A 96 13.53 5.33 8.02
C ARG A 96 12.27 4.68 7.47
N VAL A 97 12.45 3.69 6.60
CA VAL A 97 11.33 2.99 5.96
C VAL A 97 11.52 1.49 6.07
N VAL A 98 10.50 0.81 6.59
CA VAL A 98 10.40 -0.65 6.52
C VAL A 98 9.31 -0.99 5.52
N TYR A 99 9.67 -1.75 4.50
CA TYR A 99 8.77 -2.29 3.49
C TYR A 99 8.39 -3.73 3.82
N CYS A 100 7.19 -4.15 3.45
CA CYS A 100 6.71 -5.51 3.68
C CYS A 100 5.85 -6.01 2.52
N ASP A 101 6.16 -7.18 1.98
CA ASP A 101 5.35 -7.86 0.97
C ASP A 101 5.57 -9.38 1.01
N ASN A 102 4.55 -10.15 0.65
CA ASN A 102 4.58 -11.61 0.65
C ASN A 102 4.91 -12.22 -0.72
N ASP A 103 5.02 -11.43 -1.80
CA ASP A 103 5.51 -11.93 -3.09
C ASP A 103 7.05 -12.07 -3.06
N PRO A 104 7.61 -13.28 -3.30
CA PRO A 104 9.05 -13.47 -3.36
C PRO A 104 9.75 -12.64 -4.45
N ILE A 105 9.03 -12.19 -5.50
CA ILE A 105 9.61 -11.31 -6.51
C ILE A 105 9.95 -9.94 -5.92
N VAL A 106 9.10 -9.41 -5.04
CA VAL A 106 9.26 -8.08 -4.45
C VAL A 106 10.53 -8.05 -3.62
N LEU A 107 10.78 -9.08 -2.81
CA LEU A 107 12.01 -9.22 -2.03
C LEU A 107 13.28 -9.13 -2.91
N ARG A 108 13.31 -9.81 -4.05
CA ARG A 108 14.46 -9.75 -4.97
C ARG A 108 14.69 -8.37 -5.55
N HIS A 109 13.62 -7.65 -5.89
CA HIS A 109 13.74 -6.28 -6.39
C HIS A 109 14.04 -5.28 -5.27
N ALA A 110 13.53 -5.52 -4.07
CA ALA A 110 13.75 -4.70 -2.88
C ALA A 110 15.25 -4.60 -2.55
N GLU A 111 15.95 -5.74 -2.52
CA GLU A 111 17.40 -5.81 -2.28
C GLU A 111 18.22 -4.95 -3.28
N ALA A 112 17.74 -4.81 -4.51
CA ALA A 112 18.44 -4.07 -5.56
C ALA A 112 18.04 -2.59 -5.66
N LEU A 113 16.78 -2.25 -5.33
CA LEU A 113 16.17 -0.97 -5.69
C LEU A 113 15.81 -0.08 -4.50
N LEU A 114 15.71 -0.62 -3.29
CA LEU A 114 15.36 0.16 -2.10
C LEU A 114 16.62 0.66 -1.39
N VAL A 115 17.45 1.39 -2.14
CA VAL A 115 18.72 1.95 -1.66
C VAL A 115 18.47 3.26 -0.92
N SER A 116 18.63 3.24 0.40
CA SER A 116 18.52 4.43 1.26
C SER A 116 19.61 5.46 0.98
N ARG A 117 19.31 6.73 1.33
CA ARG A 117 20.34 7.73 1.62
C ARG A 117 21.21 7.32 2.83
N PRO A 118 22.47 7.80 2.91
CA PRO A 118 23.37 7.50 4.04
C PRO A 118 22.84 7.92 5.42
N GLU A 119 22.03 8.98 5.48
CA GLU A 119 21.46 9.50 6.73
C GLU A 119 20.24 8.71 7.21
N GLY A 120 19.54 8.04 6.28
CA GLY A 120 18.31 7.30 6.54
C GLY A 120 18.55 5.80 6.64
N ALA A 121 17.45 5.05 6.62
CA ALA A 121 17.50 3.60 6.53
C ALA A 121 16.32 3.08 5.70
N THR A 122 16.56 2.00 4.97
CA THR A 122 15.54 1.17 4.34
C THR A 122 15.77 -0.27 4.77
N ASP A 123 14.69 -0.98 5.07
CA ASP A 123 14.71 -2.42 5.26
C ASP A 123 13.47 -3.05 4.63
N TYR A 124 13.53 -4.36 4.42
CA TYR A 124 12.45 -5.11 3.80
C TYR A 124 12.15 -6.39 4.57
N VAL A 125 10.87 -6.63 4.82
CA VAL A 125 10.33 -7.79 5.52
C VAL A 125 9.51 -8.64 4.55
N HIS A 126 9.90 -9.89 4.35
CA HIS A 126 9.07 -10.85 3.62
C HIS A 126 8.07 -11.50 4.58
N ALA A 127 6.86 -10.95 4.67
CA ALA A 127 5.83 -11.45 5.57
C ALA A 127 4.43 -11.23 4.99
N ASP A 128 3.50 -12.05 5.44
CA ASP A 128 2.09 -11.95 5.09
C ASP A 128 1.38 -10.96 6.04
N VAL A 129 0.54 -10.07 5.49
CA VAL A 129 -0.27 -9.13 6.28
C VAL A 129 -1.24 -9.83 7.24
N LEU A 130 -1.58 -11.10 6.97
CA LEU A 130 -2.33 -11.96 7.88
C LEU A 130 -1.54 -12.34 9.16
N GLN A 131 -0.26 -11.98 9.24
CA GLN A 131 0.63 -12.21 10.38
C GLN A 131 1.16 -10.88 10.94
N PRO A 132 0.29 -9.97 11.43
CA PRO A 132 0.69 -8.61 11.82
C PRO A 132 1.76 -8.59 12.90
N ALA A 133 1.72 -9.52 13.87
CA ALA A 133 2.74 -9.62 14.92
C ALA A 133 4.15 -9.87 14.37
N THR A 134 4.29 -10.71 13.35
CA THR A 134 5.57 -10.97 12.68
C THR A 134 6.12 -9.71 12.00
N ILE A 135 5.24 -8.94 11.36
CA ILE A 135 5.60 -7.69 10.69
C ILE A 135 6.08 -6.67 11.71
N ILE A 136 5.32 -6.50 12.81
CA ILE A 136 5.65 -5.58 13.89
C ILE A 136 7.01 -5.93 14.52
N GLU A 137 7.22 -7.19 14.89
CA GLU A 137 8.49 -7.65 15.48
C GLU A 137 9.68 -7.35 14.56
N ALA A 138 9.52 -7.56 13.25
CA ALA A 138 10.56 -7.24 12.29
C ALA A 138 10.77 -5.74 12.15
N ALA A 139 9.71 -4.94 12.06
CA ALA A 139 9.77 -3.49 11.90
C ALA A 139 10.45 -2.77 13.08
N HIS A 140 10.26 -3.26 14.32
CA HIS A 140 10.93 -2.76 15.53
C HIS A 140 12.46 -2.80 15.47
N LYS A 141 13.06 -3.59 14.56
CA LYS A 141 14.53 -3.65 14.40
C LYS A 141 15.09 -2.39 13.75
N VAL A 142 14.25 -1.58 13.10
CA VAL A 142 14.64 -0.41 12.31
C VAL A 142 13.92 0.85 12.77
N LEU A 143 12.62 0.73 13.08
CA LEU A 143 11.75 1.81 13.51
C LEU A 143 11.62 1.83 15.04
N ASP A 144 11.54 3.03 15.59
CA ASP A 144 11.29 3.34 16.98
C ASP A 144 9.78 3.65 17.18
N PHE A 145 9.05 2.69 17.73
CA PHE A 145 7.59 2.79 17.90
C PHE A 145 7.18 3.68 19.09
N ASP A 146 8.13 4.14 19.92
CA ASP A 146 7.88 5.18 20.93
C ASP A 146 7.76 6.57 20.28
N ARG A 147 8.13 6.69 19.00
CA ARG A 147 8.01 7.89 18.18
C ARG A 147 6.99 7.69 17.05
N PRO A 148 6.37 8.76 16.52
CA PRO A 148 5.36 8.63 15.47
C PRO A 148 5.85 7.83 14.25
N VAL A 149 5.01 6.89 13.80
CA VAL A 149 5.22 6.10 12.58
C VAL A 149 4.02 6.32 11.64
N ALA A 150 4.28 6.44 10.34
CA ALA A 150 3.24 6.35 9.32
C ALA A 150 3.12 4.91 8.81
N LEU A 151 2.02 4.25 9.13
CA LEU A 151 1.65 2.94 8.62
C LEU A 151 0.85 3.09 7.32
N SER A 152 1.27 2.43 6.25
CA SER A 152 0.54 2.38 4.98
C SER A 152 0.11 0.98 4.57
N LEU A 153 -1.15 0.85 4.14
CA LEU A 153 -1.70 -0.32 3.46
C LEU A 153 -2.36 0.17 2.17
N LEU A 154 -1.54 0.40 1.16
CA LEU A 154 -1.93 1.07 -0.09
C LEU A 154 -2.12 0.04 -1.20
N GLY A 155 -3.36 -0.10 -1.67
CA GLY A 155 -3.69 -1.07 -2.71
C GLY A 155 -3.69 -2.52 -2.21
N LEU A 156 -3.87 -2.73 -0.90
CA LEU A 156 -3.80 -4.04 -0.26
C LEU A 156 -5.15 -4.55 0.26
N LEU A 157 -5.93 -3.67 0.90
CA LEU A 157 -7.11 -4.08 1.69
C LEU A 157 -8.18 -4.81 0.87
N HIS A 158 -8.27 -4.53 -0.43
CA HIS A 158 -9.21 -5.20 -1.32
C HIS A 158 -8.77 -6.63 -1.71
N PHE A 159 -7.58 -7.07 -1.32
CA PHE A 159 -7.17 -8.49 -1.41
C PHE A 159 -7.45 -9.26 -0.12
N LEU A 160 -8.00 -8.59 0.90
CA LEU A 160 -8.36 -9.20 2.18
C LEU A 160 -9.87 -9.39 2.26
N PRO A 161 -10.39 -10.59 1.99
CA PRO A 161 -11.80 -10.92 2.18
C PRO A 161 -12.23 -10.79 3.66
N ASP A 162 -13.52 -10.64 3.91
CA ASP A 162 -14.02 -10.39 5.28
C ASP A 162 -13.85 -11.60 6.22
N ASP A 163 -13.65 -12.80 5.67
CA ASP A 163 -13.40 -14.04 6.42
C ASP A 163 -12.03 -14.05 7.13
N VAL A 164 -11.11 -13.13 6.79
CA VAL A 164 -9.83 -12.93 7.47
C VAL A 164 -9.78 -11.73 8.43
N ASP A 165 -10.94 -11.10 8.71
CA ASP A 165 -11.07 -9.93 9.59
C ASP A 165 -10.05 -8.79 9.31
N PRO A 166 -10.13 -8.14 8.13
CA PRO A 166 -9.18 -7.10 7.75
C PRO A 166 -9.23 -5.86 8.67
N VAL A 167 -10.38 -5.58 9.28
CA VAL A 167 -10.50 -4.50 10.28
C VAL A 167 -9.74 -4.87 11.55
N GLY A 168 -9.83 -6.11 12.01
CA GLY A 168 -9.04 -6.62 13.13
C GLY A 168 -7.53 -6.59 12.87
N ILE A 169 -7.10 -6.89 11.65
CA ILE A 169 -5.69 -6.80 11.23
C ILE A 169 -5.20 -5.35 11.32
N VAL A 170 -5.91 -4.39 10.72
CA VAL A 170 -5.54 -2.98 10.80
C VAL A 170 -5.52 -2.50 12.24
N ARG A 171 -6.53 -2.87 13.04
CA ARG A 171 -6.57 -2.53 14.47
C ARG A 171 -5.35 -3.05 15.22
N THR A 172 -4.95 -4.30 14.99
CA THR A 172 -3.76 -4.92 15.61
C THR A 172 -2.49 -4.19 15.22
N LEU A 173 -2.33 -3.79 13.95
CA LEU A 173 -1.19 -3.01 13.51
C LEU A 173 -1.15 -1.62 14.18
N THR A 174 -2.30 -0.96 14.28
CA THR A 174 -2.39 0.39 14.85
C THR A 174 -2.26 0.42 16.37
N SER A 175 -2.61 -0.65 17.09
CA SER A 175 -2.51 -0.69 18.56
C SER A 175 -1.08 -0.67 19.08
N GLU A 176 -0.11 -1.01 18.25
CA GLU A 176 1.32 -0.99 18.60
C GLU A 176 1.97 0.38 18.37
N LEU A 177 1.29 1.31 17.69
CA LEU A 177 1.84 2.61 17.31
C LEU A 177 1.50 3.67 18.37
N CYS A 178 2.46 4.51 18.70
CA CYS A 178 2.25 5.56 19.70
C CYS A 178 1.32 6.68 19.20
N ARG A 179 0.75 7.44 20.14
CA ARG A 179 -0.05 8.64 19.86
C ARG A 179 0.70 9.59 18.92
N GLY A 180 -0.01 10.09 17.91
CA GLY A 180 0.57 10.97 16.89
C GLY A 180 1.11 10.26 15.66
N SER A 181 1.15 8.93 15.67
CA SER A 181 1.33 8.10 14.47
C SER A 181 0.18 8.28 13.47
N TYR A 182 0.38 7.83 12.24
CA TYR A 182 -0.58 7.97 11.15
C TYR A 182 -0.86 6.63 10.48
N VAL A 183 -2.05 6.52 9.90
CA VAL A 183 -2.49 5.38 9.11
C VAL A 183 -2.95 5.89 7.75
N VAL A 184 -2.40 5.32 6.68
CA VAL A 184 -2.66 5.69 5.28
C VAL A 184 -3.21 4.47 4.55
N LEU A 185 -4.49 4.51 4.19
CA LEU A 185 -5.17 3.36 3.57
C LEU A 185 -5.72 3.71 2.20
N SER A 186 -5.76 2.73 1.32
CA SER A 186 -6.57 2.79 0.10
C SER A 186 -7.34 1.49 -0.15
N GLN A 187 -8.51 1.64 -0.78
CA GLN A 187 -9.50 0.57 -0.94
C GLN A 187 -10.20 0.70 -2.28
N GLY A 188 -10.35 -0.42 -3.01
CA GLY A 188 -11.17 -0.46 -4.21
C GLY A 188 -12.65 -0.28 -3.84
N ALA A 189 -13.32 0.67 -4.49
CA ALA A 189 -14.71 1.02 -4.20
C ALA A 189 -15.69 0.09 -4.94
N SER A 190 -16.74 -0.36 -4.26
CA SER A 190 -17.84 -1.12 -4.87
C SER A 190 -19.01 -0.24 -5.33
N ASP A 191 -19.08 1.01 -4.86
CA ASP A 191 -20.21 1.93 -5.01
C ASP A 191 -19.92 3.15 -5.91
N VAL A 192 -18.68 3.36 -6.37
CA VAL A 192 -18.34 4.44 -7.32
C VAL A 192 -18.68 4.04 -8.76
N ASN A 193 -18.32 2.82 -9.15
CA ASN A 193 -18.64 2.26 -10.46
C ASN A 193 -18.89 0.75 -10.33
N PRO A 194 -20.09 0.34 -9.86
CA PRO A 194 -20.37 -1.06 -9.51
C PRO A 194 -20.12 -2.03 -10.67
N GLU A 195 -20.56 -1.70 -11.89
CA GLU A 195 -20.40 -2.55 -13.08
C GLU A 195 -18.93 -2.81 -13.41
N ARG A 196 -18.08 -1.76 -13.37
CA ARG A 196 -16.64 -1.90 -13.60
C ARG A 196 -15.94 -2.62 -12.45
N GLY A 197 -16.38 -2.39 -11.21
CA GLY A 197 -15.89 -3.08 -10.03
C GLY A 197 -16.15 -4.59 -10.11
N GLU A 198 -17.37 -4.99 -10.45
CA GLU A 198 -17.77 -6.39 -10.64
C GLU A 198 -16.99 -7.04 -11.79
N GLN A 199 -16.85 -6.34 -12.92
CA GLN A 199 -16.03 -6.81 -14.04
C GLN A 199 -14.58 -7.05 -13.58
N GLY A 200 -13.96 -6.09 -12.90
CA GLY A 200 -12.59 -6.23 -12.38
C GLY A 200 -12.45 -7.40 -11.41
N ALA A 201 -13.38 -7.54 -10.45
CA ALA A 201 -13.40 -8.65 -9.51
C ALA A 201 -13.53 -10.02 -10.19
N ALA A 202 -14.35 -10.11 -11.24
CA ALA A 202 -14.50 -11.34 -12.01
C ALA A 202 -13.20 -11.70 -12.75
N GLU A 203 -12.51 -10.75 -13.36
CA GLU A 203 -11.23 -10.99 -14.06
C GLU A 203 -10.11 -11.43 -13.10
N TYR A 204 -9.95 -10.74 -11.96
CA TYR A 204 -9.04 -11.21 -10.90
C TYR A 204 -9.40 -12.62 -10.40
N GLY A 205 -10.71 -12.91 -10.27
CA GLY A 205 -11.22 -14.21 -9.86
C GLY A 205 -10.85 -15.35 -10.80
N LYS A 206 -10.80 -15.12 -12.12
CA LYS A 206 -10.31 -16.11 -13.10
C LYS A 206 -8.85 -16.49 -12.88
N GLY A 207 -8.05 -15.55 -12.36
CA GLY A 207 -6.66 -15.78 -11.94
C GLY A 207 -6.51 -16.39 -10.54
N GLY A 208 -7.62 -16.62 -9.81
CA GLY A 208 -7.60 -17.12 -8.44
C GLY A 208 -7.31 -16.06 -7.37
N ILE A 209 -7.42 -14.77 -7.72
CA ILE A 209 -7.25 -13.65 -6.79
C ILE A 209 -8.64 -13.15 -6.39
N ARG A 210 -8.96 -13.19 -5.08
CA ARG A 210 -10.25 -12.70 -4.56
C ARG A 210 -10.15 -11.20 -4.29
N LEU A 211 -11.06 -10.43 -4.89
CA LEU A 211 -11.26 -9.02 -4.56
C LEU A 211 -12.44 -8.85 -3.59
N ALA A 212 -12.21 -8.08 -2.53
CA ALA A 212 -13.20 -7.54 -1.61
C ALA A 212 -13.31 -6.03 -1.81
N LEU A 213 -14.04 -5.62 -2.84
CA LEU A 213 -14.40 -4.22 -3.05
C LEU A 213 -15.41 -3.80 -1.97
N ARG A 214 -15.28 -2.59 -1.46
CA ARG A 214 -16.06 -2.09 -0.32
C ARG A 214 -16.70 -0.76 -0.65
N THR A 215 -17.87 -0.53 -0.07
CA THR A 215 -18.54 0.77 -0.11
C THR A 215 -17.76 1.79 0.73
N ARG A 216 -18.07 3.07 0.56
CA ARG A 216 -17.49 4.14 1.39
C ARG A 216 -17.71 3.89 2.89
N ALA A 217 -18.90 3.41 3.26
CA ALA A 217 -19.27 3.16 4.65
C ALA A 217 -18.50 1.98 5.26
N GLU A 218 -18.31 0.90 4.49
CA GLU A 218 -17.50 -0.24 4.92
C GLU A 218 -16.03 0.14 5.05
N PHE A 219 -15.50 0.95 4.14
CA PHE A 219 -14.13 1.45 4.23
C PHE A 219 -13.91 2.38 5.43
N ALA A 220 -14.91 3.18 5.80
CA ALA A 220 -14.83 4.05 6.97
C ALA A 220 -14.57 3.30 8.29
N ARG A 221 -15.03 2.04 8.41
CA ARG A 221 -14.86 1.21 9.61
C ARG A 221 -13.40 0.86 9.93
N PHE A 222 -12.50 0.95 8.95
CA PHE A 222 -11.06 0.77 9.18
C PHE A 222 -10.44 1.89 10.03
N PHE A 223 -11.15 3.00 10.18
CA PHE A 223 -10.71 4.18 10.91
C PHE A 223 -11.44 4.38 12.24
N ASP A 224 -12.21 3.38 12.70
CA ASP A 224 -12.91 3.44 13.98
C ASP A 224 -11.91 3.70 15.13
N GLY A 225 -12.09 4.83 15.84
CA GLY A 225 -11.19 5.26 16.92
C GLY A 225 -9.97 6.06 16.48
N LEU A 226 -9.86 6.41 15.18
CA LEU A 226 -8.81 7.26 14.63
C LEU A 226 -9.37 8.63 14.21
N ASP A 227 -8.51 9.65 14.24
CA ASP A 227 -8.87 11.00 13.80
C ASP A 227 -8.60 11.14 12.29
N ILE A 228 -9.63 11.01 11.46
CA ILE A 228 -9.49 11.17 10.01
C ILE A 228 -9.06 12.60 9.69
N VAL A 229 -7.97 12.70 8.93
CA VAL A 229 -7.34 13.96 8.53
C VAL A 229 -8.06 14.52 7.30
N GLU A 230 -8.32 15.83 7.28
CA GLU A 230 -8.84 16.55 6.10
C GLU A 230 -8.04 16.20 4.83
N PRO A 231 -8.68 16.03 3.65
CA PRO A 231 -10.09 16.28 3.33
C PRO A 231 -11.06 15.14 3.72
N GLY A 232 -10.61 14.21 4.58
CA GLY A 232 -11.42 13.08 5.01
C GLY A 232 -11.23 11.84 4.13
N LEU A 233 -12.24 10.97 4.16
CA LEU A 233 -12.33 9.80 3.28
C LEU A 233 -12.92 10.25 1.94
N VAL A 234 -12.08 10.27 0.90
CA VAL A 234 -12.41 10.76 -0.45
C VAL A 234 -11.84 9.79 -1.50
N THR A 235 -12.03 10.07 -2.79
CA THR A 235 -11.37 9.28 -3.84
C THR A 235 -9.91 9.70 -4.03
N ALA A 236 -9.08 8.82 -4.60
CA ALA A 236 -7.64 9.03 -4.68
C ALA A 236 -7.20 10.39 -5.26
N PRO A 237 -7.77 10.92 -6.37
CA PRO A 237 -7.41 12.25 -6.89
C PRO A 237 -7.81 13.42 -5.98
N GLU A 238 -8.84 13.24 -5.15
CA GLU A 238 -9.41 14.28 -4.29
C GLU A 238 -8.65 14.45 -2.97
N TRP A 239 -7.81 13.48 -2.60
CA TRP A 239 -6.97 13.62 -1.41
C TRP A 239 -5.72 14.42 -1.73
N PHE A 240 -5.65 15.65 -1.23
CA PHE A 240 -4.46 16.49 -1.32
C PHE A 240 -4.42 17.51 -0.18
N ARG A 241 -3.20 17.92 0.19
CA ARG A 241 -2.93 18.92 1.21
C ARG A 241 -1.97 19.96 0.61
N GLY A 242 -2.53 21.01 0.02
CA GLY A 242 -1.76 22.07 -0.66
C GLY A 242 -2.36 22.51 -2.00
N THR A 243 -1.62 23.32 -2.76
CA THR A 243 -2.04 23.85 -4.07
C THR A 243 -0.92 23.75 -5.11
N PRO A 244 -1.23 23.48 -6.40
CA PRO A 244 -2.57 23.31 -6.95
C PRO A 244 -3.15 21.91 -6.68
N ALA A 245 -4.48 21.85 -6.54
CA ALA A 245 -5.21 20.58 -6.49
C ALA A 245 -4.91 19.74 -7.75
N PRO A 246 -4.87 18.41 -7.64
CA PRO A 246 -4.89 17.54 -8.80
C PRO A 246 -6.08 17.85 -9.70
N ARG A 247 -5.97 17.53 -10.99
CA ARG A 247 -7.11 17.63 -11.89
C ARG A 247 -8.21 16.66 -11.42
N PRO A 248 -9.48 17.10 -11.33
CA PRO A 248 -10.57 16.20 -11.04
C PRO A 248 -10.61 15.05 -12.05
N GLU A 249 -10.65 13.83 -11.54
CA GLU A 249 -10.70 12.60 -12.32
C GLU A 249 -11.56 11.60 -11.56
N LEU A 250 -12.38 10.82 -12.26
CA LEU A 250 -13.13 9.74 -11.64
C LEU A 250 -12.14 8.67 -11.16
N SER A 251 -12.33 8.19 -9.93
CA SER A 251 -11.49 7.14 -9.36
C SER A 251 -12.31 6.13 -8.59
N GLY A 252 -12.11 4.85 -8.90
CA GLY A 252 -12.68 3.73 -8.17
C GLY A 252 -11.90 3.36 -6.90
N VAL A 253 -11.05 4.25 -6.40
CA VAL A 253 -10.20 3.99 -5.23
C VAL A 253 -10.50 5.03 -4.16
N TYR A 254 -11.06 4.58 -3.03
CA TYR A 254 -11.14 5.41 -1.83
C TYR A 254 -9.81 5.44 -1.11
N VAL A 255 -9.53 6.58 -0.50
CA VAL A 255 -8.32 6.82 0.28
C VAL A 255 -8.65 7.65 1.51
N ALA A 256 -7.87 7.46 2.57
CA ALA A 256 -7.83 8.42 3.66
C ALA A 256 -6.50 8.33 4.41
N VAL A 257 -6.20 9.40 5.14
CA VAL A 257 -5.15 9.43 6.16
C VAL A 257 -5.84 9.71 7.49
N ALA A 258 -5.46 8.98 8.53
CA ALA A 258 -5.96 9.21 9.88
C ALA A 258 -4.78 9.28 10.86
N ARG A 259 -4.97 10.03 11.94
CA ARG A 259 -4.03 10.17 13.03
C ARG A 259 -4.47 9.30 14.20
N ILE A 260 -3.51 8.67 14.88
CA ILE A 260 -3.75 7.97 16.14
C ILE A 260 -3.81 9.02 17.26
N PRO A 261 -4.96 9.13 17.98
CA PRO A 261 -5.13 10.08 19.06
C PRO A 261 -4.37 9.67 20.32
#